data_AF-A0A7C1EGL6-F1
#
_entry.id   AF-A0A7C1EGL6-F1
#
_cell.length_a   1.000
_cell.length_b   1.000
_cell.length_c   1.000
_cell.angle_alpha   90.00
_cell.angle_beta   90.00
_cell.angle_gamma   90.00
#
_symmetry.space_group_name_H-M   'P 1'
#
loop_
_entity.id
_entity.type
_entity.pdbx_description
1 polymer ?
#
loop_
_entity_poly.entity_id
_entity_poly.type
_entity_poly.pdbx_seq_one_letter_code
_entity_poly.pdbx_strand_id
1 'polypeptide(L)'
;MNAQRLLKRIHILGTVWFLVCASALLVVSLRQAGVNWWLIFSISGYGVVLFAFLLALYLFALFRGVVRAQYIDEHPLSTSPAYLLFYDAAPFLGAVAGLLGSYGISEPAAVIRIVAEGTLAMTFLTWVLLDSVIGLIEAILPESRRHRARRLAEARAEKRRIQRENVALLESLEQRELNLRREWEQTFRDGVEELIELYCGPGGRLQQIQAKTAEIGAKAWHMGQIACMRFVHQMIRDRMCDQAQKGCVDYAALWWDGIGTWRRPKEPTAALIQTSNAR
;
A
#
# COMPACT_ATOMS: atom_id res chain seq x y z
N MET A 1 -1.32 14.82 -29.53
CA MET A 1 -1.22 14.99 -28.06
C MET A 1 -2.32 14.14 -27.42
N ASN A 2 -2.00 13.08 -26.69
CA ASN A 2 -3.01 12.09 -26.25
C ASN A 2 -3.97 12.69 -25.21
N ALA A 3 -5.29 12.51 -25.39
CA ALA A 3 -6.32 13.03 -24.49
C ALA A 3 -6.09 12.65 -23.01
N GLN A 4 -5.60 11.44 -22.75
CA GLN A 4 -5.22 10.99 -21.41
C GLN A 4 -4.07 11.80 -20.78
N ARG A 5 -3.08 12.21 -21.58
CA ARG A 5 -1.97 13.06 -21.09
C ARG A 5 -2.45 14.48 -20.80
N LEU A 6 -3.41 14.98 -21.60
CA LEU A 6 -4.02 16.29 -21.37
C LEU A 6 -4.84 16.29 -20.08
N LEU A 7 -5.74 15.32 -19.89
CA LEU A 7 -6.52 15.16 -18.65
C LEU A 7 -5.61 15.07 -17.42
N LYS A 8 -4.55 14.24 -17.49
CA LYS A 8 -3.59 14.13 -16.39
C LYS A 8 -2.91 15.46 -16.05
N ARG A 9 -2.58 16.28 -17.05
CA ARG A 9 -1.99 17.61 -16.82
C ARG A 9 -2.99 18.57 -16.19
N ILE A 10 -4.21 18.63 -16.72
CA ILE A 10 -5.29 19.47 -16.18
C ILE A 10 -5.55 19.08 -14.72
N HIS A 11 -5.64 17.79 -14.44
CA HIS A 11 -5.80 17.26 -13.09
C HIS A 11 -4.68 17.71 -12.14
N ILE A 12 -3.41 17.56 -12.53
CA ILE A 12 -2.27 17.96 -11.69
C ILE A 12 -2.30 19.46 -11.45
N LEU A 13 -2.48 20.26 -12.50
CA LEU A 13 -2.53 21.71 -12.39
C LEU A 13 -3.71 22.18 -11.53
N GLY A 14 -4.89 21.59 -11.71
CA GLY A 14 -6.09 21.90 -10.94
C GLY A 14 -5.91 21.54 -9.46
N THR A 15 -5.21 20.43 -9.17
CA THR A 15 -4.85 20.06 -7.78
C THR A 15 -3.95 21.09 -7.14
N VAL A 16 -2.87 21.47 -7.83
CA VAL A 16 -1.89 22.43 -7.30
C VAL A 16 -2.57 23.78 -7.10
N TRP A 17 -3.38 24.23 -8.06
CA TRP A 17 -4.16 25.46 -7.97
C TRP A 17 -5.10 25.46 -6.77
N PHE A 18 -5.90 24.40 -6.62
CA PHE A 18 -6.80 24.23 -5.48
C PHE A 18 -6.05 24.30 -4.14
N LEU A 19 -4.92 23.60 -4.01
CA LEU A 19 -4.11 23.61 -2.78
C LEU A 19 -3.56 25.00 -2.47
N VAL A 20 -3.12 25.74 -3.48
CA VAL A 20 -2.65 27.12 -3.33
C VAL A 20 -3.78 28.04 -2.86
N CYS A 21 -4.94 28.00 -3.51
CA CYS A 21 -6.12 28.80 -3.12
C CYS A 21 -6.58 28.47 -1.70
N ALA A 22 -6.69 27.18 -1.37
CA ALA A 22 -7.11 26.73 -0.06
C ALA A 22 -6.12 27.15 1.04
N SER A 23 -4.82 27.00 0.79
CA SER A 23 -3.76 27.42 1.72
C SER A 23 -3.74 28.93 1.92
N ALA A 24 -3.90 29.71 0.85
CA ALA A 24 -3.95 31.16 0.92
C ALA A 24 -5.13 31.65 1.79
N LEU A 25 -6.32 31.08 1.58
CA LEU A 25 -7.50 31.41 2.39
C LEU A 25 -7.34 30.99 3.85
N LEU A 26 -6.69 29.86 4.12
CA LEU A 26 -6.38 29.44 5.47
C LEU A 26 -5.42 30.44 6.16
N VAL A 27 -4.36 30.87 5.48
CA VAL A 27 -3.42 31.88 6.02
C VAL A 27 -4.12 33.20 6.29
N VAL A 28 -4.96 33.68 5.36
CA VAL A 28 -5.75 34.91 5.54
C VAL A 28 -6.69 34.78 6.73
N SER A 29 -7.39 33.66 6.85
CA SER A 29 -8.31 33.39 7.96
C SER A 29 -7.59 33.35 9.31
N LEU A 30 -6.41 32.71 9.37
CA LEU A 30 -5.58 32.67 10.57
C LEU A 30 -5.05 34.06 10.96
N ARG A 31 -4.64 34.87 9.98
CA ARG A 31 -4.20 36.26 10.24
C ARG A 31 -5.35 37.13 10.75
N GLN A 32 -6.54 37.01 10.16
CA GLN A 32 -7.71 37.76 10.59
C GLN A 32 -8.22 37.32 11.97
N ALA A 33 -8.03 36.05 12.35
CA ALA A 33 -8.39 35.54 13.67
C ALA A 33 -7.46 36.02 14.80
N GLY A 34 -6.33 36.68 14.47
CA GLY A 34 -5.50 37.43 15.43
C GLY A 34 -5.20 36.69 16.74
N VAL A 35 -4.53 35.53 16.69
CA VAL A 35 -4.04 34.75 17.86
C VAL A 35 -5.11 34.35 18.91
N ASN A 36 -6.38 34.70 18.72
CA ASN A 36 -7.48 34.28 19.58
C ASN A 36 -8.05 32.95 19.07
N TRP A 37 -7.33 31.86 19.38
CA TRP A 37 -7.67 30.48 19.02
C TRP A 37 -9.09 30.06 19.45
N TRP A 38 -9.66 30.71 20.46
CA TRP A 38 -11.04 30.48 20.91
C TRP A 38 -12.10 30.88 19.89
N LEU A 39 -11.82 31.86 19.00
CA LEU A 39 -12.76 32.36 18.00
C LEU A 39 -12.86 31.42 16.77
N ILE A 40 -11.87 30.55 16.59
CA ILE A 40 -11.84 29.51 15.56
C ILE A 40 -12.90 28.42 15.84
N PHE A 41 -13.30 28.24 17.10
CA PHE A 41 -14.29 27.24 17.52
C PHE A 41 -15.72 27.78 17.61
N SER A 42 -15.95 29.08 17.32
CA SER A 42 -17.31 29.59 17.17
C SER A 42 -17.85 29.23 15.79
N ILE A 43 -19.05 28.66 15.75
CA ILE A 43 -19.78 28.30 14.52
C ILE A 43 -20.11 29.55 13.67
N SER A 44 -20.01 30.76 14.24
CA SER A 44 -20.19 32.01 13.48
C SER A 44 -18.84 32.65 13.10
N GLY A 45 -18.53 32.70 11.81
CA GLY A 45 -17.38 33.43 11.25
C GLY A 45 -16.28 32.51 10.72
N TYR A 46 -15.04 32.76 11.15
CA TYR A 46 -13.81 32.11 10.64
C TYR A 46 -13.75 30.60 10.85
N GLY A 47 -14.46 30.08 11.87
CA GLY A 47 -14.58 28.64 12.12
C GLY A 47 -15.26 27.89 10.97
N VAL A 48 -16.17 28.54 10.23
CA VAL A 48 -16.80 27.95 9.04
C VAL A 48 -15.79 27.77 7.92
N VAL A 49 -14.87 28.71 7.74
CA VAL A 49 -13.82 28.62 6.70
C VAL A 49 -12.82 27.53 7.04
N LEU A 50 -12.42 27.40 8.31
CA LEU A 50 -11.53 26.31 8.74
C LEU A 50 -12.24 24.95 8.67
N PHE A 51 -13.50 24.87 9.12
CA PHE A 51 -14.30 23.65 9.00
C PHE A 51 -14.49 23.26 7.54
N ALA A 52 -14.84 24.21 6.67
CA ALA A 52 -14.90 23.98 5.24
C ALA A 52 -13.53 23.54 4.71
N PHE A 53 -12.42 24.18 5.06
CA PHE A 53 -11.09 23.76 4.63
C PHE A 53 -10.73 22.33 5.06
N LEU A 54 -10.97 21.99 6.33
CA LEU A 54 -10.72 20.64 6.87
C LEU A 54 -11.65 19.61 6.25
N LEU A 55 -12.93 19.95 6.06
CA LEU A 55 -13.87 19.14 5.31
C LEU A 55 -13.41 18.98 3.86
N ALA A 56 -12.80 20.01 3.25
CA ALA A 56 -12.25 19.94 1.89
C ALA A 56 -11.15 18.92 1.81
N LEU A 57 -10.19 19.01 2.73
CA LEU A 57 -9.07 18.09 2.80
C LEU A 57 -9.53 16.67 3.15
N TYR A 58 -10.50 16.54 4.05
CA TYR A 58 -11.07 15.25 4.45
C TYR A 58 -11.81 14.59 3.29
N LEU A 59 -12.72 15.32 2.62
CA LEU A 59 -13.44 14.83 1.45
C LEU A 59 -12.50 14.60 0.27
N PHE A 60 -11.49 15.45 0.08
CA PHE A 60 -10.44 15.23 -0.90
C PHE A 60 -9.67 13.93 -0.60
N ALA A 61 -9.27 13.68 0.64
CA ALA A 61 -8.55 12.45 1.00
C ALA A 61 -9.44 11.21 0.83
N LEU A 62 -10.70 11.30 1.27
CA LEU A 62 -11.65 10.20 1.24
C LEU A 62 -12.10 9.88 -0.19
N PHE A 63 -12.63 10.86 -0.92
CA PHE A 63 -13.08 10.63 -2.29
C PHE A 63 -11.90 10.41 -3.23
N ARG A 64 -10.80 11.15 -3.16
CA ARG A 64 -9.69 10.92 -4.10
C ARG A 64 -8.91 9.62 -3.85
N GLY A 65 -8.89 9.13 -2.61
CA GLY A 65 -8.29 7.85 -2.26
C GLY A 65 -9.17 6.63 -2.60
N VAL A 66 -10.49 6.75 -2.39
CA VAL A 66 -11.45 5.65 -2.57
C VAL A 66 -12.01 5.60 -4.00
N VAL A 67 -12.33 6.75 -4.60
CA VAL A 67 -12.99 6.84 -5.91
C VAL A 67 -12.06 6.37 -7.03
N ARG A 68 -10.73 6.62 -6.95
CA ARG A 68 -9.81 6.13 -7.99
C ARG A 68 -9.70 4.60 -8.05
N ALA A 69 -9.92 3.92 -6.92
CA ALA A 69 -10.00 2.46 -6.88
C ALA A 69 -11.37 1.95 -7.37
N GLN A 70 -12.44 2.74 -7.20
CA GLN A 70 -13.78 2.45 -7.71
C GLN A 70 -13.94 2.76 -9.21
N TYR A 71 -13.17 3.70 -9.78
CA TYR A 71 -13.20 4.06 -11.22
C TYR A 71 -12.83 2.90 -12.17
N ILE A 72 -12.27 1.82 -11.63
CA ILE A 72 -12.01 0.59 -12.37
C ILE A 72 -13.35 -0.12 -12.75
N ASP A 73 -14.48 0.27 -12.14
CA ASP A 73 -15.83 -0.29 -12.36
C ASP A 73 -16.90 0.75 -12.81
N GLU A 74 -16.51 1.95 -13.23
CA GLU A 74 -17.42 3.11 -13.21
C GLU A 74 -18.29 3.38 -14.44
N HIS A 75 -19.42 4.03 -14.14
CA HIS A 75 -20.59 4.32 -14.97
C HIS A 75 -20.25 5.03 -16.31
N PRO A 76 -21.02 4.82 -17.41
CA PRO A 76 -20.77 5.48 -18.70
C PRO A 76 -20.81 7.01 -18.67
N LEU A 77 -21.49 7.60 -17.67
CA LEU A 77 -21.53 9.06 -17.49
C LEU A 77 -20.28 9.59 -16.76
N SER A 78 -19.85 8.97 -15.67
CA SER A 78 -18.67 9.42 -14.90
C SER A 78 -17.35 9.09 -15.60
N THR A 79 -17.35 8.07 -16.47
CA THR A 79 -16.19 7.71 -17.32
C THR A 79 -16.15 8.46 -18.64
N SER A 80 -17.17 9.28 -18.96
CA SER A 80 -17.18 10.05 -20.19
C SER A 80 -16.04 11.09 -20.19
N PRO A 81 -15.32 11.28 -21.31
CA PRO A 81 -14.24 12.27 -21.39
C PRO A 81 -14.71 13.69 -21.05
N ALA A 82 -15.96 14.03 -21.36
CA ALA A 82 -16.56 15.32 -21.04
C ALA A 82 -16.75 15.50 -19.52
N TYR A 83 -17.24 14.47 -18.84
CA TYR A 83 -17.38 14.49 -17.38
C TYR A 83 -16.03 14.62 -16.69
N LEU A 84 -15.06 13.78 -17.07
CA LEU A 84 -13.71 13.82 -16.49
C LEU A 84 -13.03 15.18 -16.69
N LEU A 85 -13.19 15.77 -17.88
CA LEU A 85 -12.67 17.10 -18.16
C LEU A 85 -13.34 18.17 -17.30
N PHE A 86 -14.66 18.16 -17.19
CA PHE A 86 -15.40 19.10 -16.34
C PHE A 86 -15.01 18.94 -14.86
N TYR A 87 -14.93 17.71 -14.39
CA TYR A 87 -14.58 17.36 -13.02
C TYR A 87 -13.16 17.82 -12.67
N ASP A 88 -12.18 17.57 -13.54
CA ASP A 88 -10.79 18.01 -13.34
C ASP A 88 -10.61 19.53 -13.54
N ALA A 89 -11.47 20.17 -14.34
CA ALA A 89 -11.43 21.61 -14.59
C ALA A 89 -12.19 22.46 -13.56
N ALA A 90 -12.95 21.84 -12.66
CA ALA A 90 -13.78 22.54 -11.66
C ALA A 90 -13.03 23.62 -10.86
N PRO A 91 -11.77 23.41 -10.40
CA PRO A 91 -11.02 24.47 -9.71
C PRO A 91 -10.78 25.72 -10.56
N PHE A 92 -10.56 25.55 -11.87
CA PHE A 92 -10.35 26.65 -12.81
C PHE A 92 -11.67 27.34 -13.16
N LEU A 93 -12.75 26.58 -13.33
CA LEU A 93 -14.09 27.14 -13.53
C LEU A 93 -14.50 27.99 -12.33
N GLY A 94 -14.17 27.56 -11.11
CA GLY A 94 -14.33 28.36 -9.90
C GLY A 94 -13.48 29.63 -9.87
N ALA A 95 -12.24 29.56 -10.36
CA ALA A 95 -11.39 30.74 -10.46
C ALA A 95 -11.97 31.78 -11.43
N VAL A 96 -12.48 31.32 -12.59
CA VAL A 96 -13.13 32.17 -13.59
C VAL A 96 -14.43 32.77 -13.02
N ALA A 97 -15.24 31.98 -12.34
CA ALA A 97 -16.46 32.45 -11.69
C ALA A 97 -16.14 33.53 -10.63
N GLY A 98 -15.11 33.32 -9.81
CA GLY A 98 -14.65 34.32 -8.84
C GLY A 98 -14.12 35.59 -9.50
N LEU A 99 -13.39 35.47 -10.61
CA LEU A 99 -12.90 36.63 -11.37
C LEU A 99 -14.08 37.46 -11.92
N LEU A 100 -15.07 36.81 -12.52
CA LEU A 100 -16.28 37.47 -12.99
C LEU A 100 -17.08 38.10 -11.84
N GLY A 101 -17.18 37.41 -10.71
CA GLY A 101 -17.83 37.92 -9.50
C GLY A 101 -17.11 39.12 -8.85
N SER A 102 -15.83 39.31 -9.15
CA SER A 102 -15.03 40.45 -8.68
C SER A 102 -15.14 41.70 -9.56
N TYR A 103 -16.01 41.69 -10.56
CA TYR A 103 -16.19 42.81 -11.47
C TYR A 103 -16.54 44.10 -10.71
N GLY A 104 -15.77 45.17 -10.97
CA GLY A 104 -15.94 46.46 -10.30
C GLY A 104 -15.16 46.63 -8.99
N ILE A 105 -14.43 45.60 -8.53
CA ILE A 105 -13.55 45.69 -7.35
C ILE A 105 -12.15 46.10 -7.78
N SER A 106 -11.68 47.25 -7.32
CA SER A 106 -10.35 47.77 -7.66
C SER A 106 -9.23 47.27 -6.76
N GLU A 107 -9.56 46.67 -5.60
CA GLU A 107 -8.56 46.17 -4.67
C GLU A 107 -8.06 44.77 -5.08
N PRO A 108 -6.76 44.62 -5.45
CA PRO A 108 -6.24 43.36 -5.97
C PRO A 108 -6.27 42.23 -4.93
N ALA A 109 -6.09 42.55 -3.64
CA ALA A 109 -6.16 41.58 -2.56
C ALA A 109 -7.57 40.99 -2.40
N ALA A 110 -8.60 41.84 -2.53
CA ALA A 110 -10.00 41.42 -2.51
C ALA A 110 -10.34 40.54 -3.72
N VAL A 111 -9.88 40.90 -4.92
CA VAL A 111 -10.05 40.10 -6.14
C VAL A 111 -9.43 38.71 -5.98
N ILE A 112 -8.18 38.61 -5.51
CA ILE A 112 -7.49 37.32 -5.30
C ILE A 112 -8.26 36.44 -4.30
N ARG A 113 -8.78 37.04 -3.23
CA ARG A 113 -9.57 36.32 -2.23
C ARG A 113 -10.86 35.76 -2.83
N ILE A 114 -11.60 36.56 -3.58
CA ILE A 114 -12.86 36.14 -4.23
C ILE A 114 -12.60 35.01 -5.25
N VAL A 115 -11.50 35.09 -6.01
CA VAL A 115 -11.06 34.03 -6.92
C VAL A 115 -10.78 32.73 -6.16
N ALA A 116 -10.06 32.80 -5.03
CA ALA A 116 -9.78 31.63 -4.21
C ALA A 116 -11.05 31.02 -3.59
N GLU A 117 -12.00 31.87 -3.15
CA GLU A 117 -13.30 31.44 -2.61
C GLU A 117 -14.13 30.74 -3.70
N GLY A 118 -14.16 31.29 -4.91
CA GLY A 118 -14.81 30.68 -6.08
C GLY A 118 -14.21 29.32 -6.45
N THR A 119 -12.87 29.20 -6.45
CA THR A 119 -12.18 27.91 -6.67
C THR A 119 -12.59 26.86 -5.64
N LEU A 120 -12.59 27.20 -4.35
CA LEU A 120 -13.04 26.28 -3.30
C LEU A 120 -14.51 25.88 -3.53
N ALA A 121 -15.40 26.86 -3.63
CA ALA A 121 -16.84 26.65 -3.72
C ALA A 121 -17.22 25.75 -4.90
N MET A 122 -16.68 26.01 -6.09
CA MET A 122 -16.96 25.17 -7.27
C MET A 122 -16.39 23.77 -7.14
N THR A 123 -15.18 23.62 -6.60
CA THR A 123 -14.59 22.29 -6.40
C THR A 123 -15.43 21.45 -5.44
N PHE A 124 -15.92 22.06 -4.36
CA PHE A 124 -16.85 21.43 -3.42
C PHE A 124 -18.19 21.08 -4.03
N LEU A 125 -18.80 22.02 -4.75
CA LEU A 125 -20.08 21.83 -5.41
C LEU A 125 -20.00 20.63 -6.37
N THR A 126 -18.94 20.59 -7.18
CA THR A 126 -18.69 19.49 -8.11
C THR A 126 -18.45 18.18 -7.36
N TRP A 127 -17.61 18.12 -6.32
CA TRP A 127 -17.30 16.84 -5.69
C TRP A 127 -18.41 16.32 -4.77
N VAL A 128 -19.11 17.19 -4.04
CA VAL A 128 -20.11 16.75 -3.06
C VAL A 128 -21.48 16.60 -3.70
N LEU A 129 -21.94 17.60 -4.47
CA LEU A 129 -23.28 17.57 -5.03
C LEU A 129 -23.33 16.73 -6.30
N LEU A 130 -22.36 16.86 -7.21
CA LEU A 130 -22.41 16.14 -8.49
C LEU A 130 -22.30 14.63 -8.27
N ASP A 131 -21.37 14.17 -7.43
CA ASP A 131 -21.21 12.74 -7.14
C ASP A 131 -22.45 12.16 -6.42
N SER A 132 -23.04 12.92 -5.49
CA SER A 132 -24.28 12.51 -4.81
C SER A 132 -25.47 12.44 -5.76
N VAL A 133 -25.60 13.42 -6.66
CA VAL A 133 -26.68 13.48 -7.66
C VAL A 133 -26.53 12.36 -8.68
N ILE A 134 -25.31 12.05 -9.14
CA ILE A 134 -25.07 10.93 -10.06
C ILE A 134 -25.46 9.61 -9.41
N GLY A 135 -25.04 9.38 -8.16
CA GLY A 135 -25.43 8.18 -7.42
C GLY A 135 -26.95 8.05 -7.24
N LEU A 136 -27.66 9.17 -7.05
CA LEU A 136 -29.12 9.20 -6.96
C LEU A 136 -29.78 8.92 -8.32
N ILE A 137 -29.28 9.52 -9.40
CA ILE A 137 -29.78 9.28 -10.76
C ILE A 137 -29.66 7.79 -11.12
N GLU A 138 -28.52 7.16 -10.82
CA GLU A 138 -28.34 5.72 -10.99
C GLU A 138 -29.35 4.88 -10.18
N ALA A 139 -29.63 5.33 -8.96
CA ALA A 139 -30.58 4.66 -8.10
C ALA A 139 -32.03 4.82 -8.60
N ILE A 140 -32.36 5.82 -9.43
CA ILE A 140 -33.73 6.02 -9.92
C ILE A 140 -33.95 5.33 -11.27
N LEU A 141 -32.94 5.28 -12.15
CA LEU A 141 -33.06 4.68 -13.48
C LEU A 141 -32.98 3.14 -13.46
N PRO A 142 -34.02 2.41 -13.93
CA PRO A 142 -34.07 0.94 -13.85
C PRO A 142 -33.02 0.23 -14.70
N GLU A 143 -32.66 0.79 -15.85
CA GLU A 143 -31.55 0.32 -16.71
C GLU A 143 -30.20 0.44 -15.98
N SER A 144 -29.95 1.57 -15.32
CA SER A 144 -28.70 1.80 -14.57
C SER A 144 -28.55 0.82 -13.40
N ARG A 145 -29.65 0.52 -12.67
CA ARG A 145 -29.65 -0.49 -11.60
C ARG A 145 -29.21 -1.87 -12.08
N ARG A 146 -29.69 -2.32 -13.24
CA ARG A 146 -29.32 -3.63 -13.82
C ARG A 146 -27.85 -3.68 -14.20
N HIS A 147 -27.35 -2.63 -14.86
CA HIS A 147 -25.94 -2.53 -15.21
C HIS A 147 -25.03 -2.49 -13.97
N ARG A 148 -25.42 -1.74 -12.93
CA ARG A 148 -24.68 -1.70 -11.66
C ARG A 148 -24.65 -3.06 -10.96
N ALA A 149 -25.78 -3.76 -10.90
CA ALA A 149 -25.85 -5.09 -10.30
C ALA A 149 -24.93 -6.09 -11.02
N ARG A 150 -24.90 -6.04 -12.36
CA ARG A 150 -24.03 -6.89 -13.18
C ARG A 150 -22.54 -6.61 -12.92
N ARG A 151 -22.12 -5.33 -12.93
CA ARG A 151 -20.72 -4.96 -12.66
C ARG A 151 -20.27 -5.40 -11.27
N LEU A 152 -21.11 -5.16 -10.24
CA LEU A 152 -20.83 -5.62 -8.88
C LEU A 152 -20.74 -7.14 -8.78
N ALA A 153 -21.53 -7.89 -9.56
CA ALA A 153 -21.45 -9.34 -9.60
C ALA A 153 -20.14 -9.82 -10.26
N GLU A 154 -19.74 -9.19 -11.37
CA GLU A 154 -18.48 -9.48 -12.08
C GLU A 154 -17.26 -9.18 -11.20
N ALA A 155 -17.21 -8.02 -10.55
CA ALA A 155 -16.13 -7.66 -9.63
C ALA A 155 -16.03 -8.60 -8.41
N ARG A 156 -17.17 -9.01 -7.86
CA ARG A 156 -17.22 -10.02 -6.77
C ARG A 156 -16.76 -11.39 -7.26
N ALA A 157 -17.10 -11.78 -8.49
CA ALA A 157 -16.67 -13.04 -9.07
C ALA A 157 -15.16 -13.05 -9.31
N GLU A 158 -14.60 -11.96 -9.83
CA GLU A 158 -13.16 -11.79 -10.05
C GLU A 158 -12.39 -11.83 -8.73
N LYS A 159 -12.84 -11.09 -7.71
CA LYS A 159 -12.23 -11.12 -6.37
C LYS A 159 -12.22 -12.54 -5.79
N ARG A 160 -13.33 -13.27 -5.94
CA ARG A 160 -13.41 -14.68 -5.52
C ARG A 160 -12.49 -15.58 -6.33
N ARG A 161 -12.30 -15.33 -7.63
CA ARG A 161 -11.37 -16.09 -8.47
C ARG A 161 -9.94 -15.91 -8.00
N ILE A 162 -9.49 -14.66 -7.86
CA ILE A 162 -8.15 -14.32 -7.35
C ILE A 162 -7.93 -14.93 -5.97
N GLN A 163 -8.93 -14.85 -5.08
CA GLN A 163 -8.80 -15.44 -3.74
C GLN A 163 -8.63 -16.96 -3.78
N ARG A 164 -9.37 -17.66 -4.65
CA ARG A 164 -9.22 -19.12 -4.84
C ARG A 164 -7.87 -19.47 -5.45
N GLU A 165 -7.42 -18.73 -6.46
CA GLU A 165 -6.12 -18.94 -7.10
C GLU A 165 -4.97 -18.74 -6.09
N ASN A 166 -5.05 -17.70 -5.26
CA ASN A 166 -4.07 -17.45 -4.21
C ASN A 166 -4.06 -18.56 -3.15
N VAL A 167 -5.22 -19.03 -2.70
CA VAL A 167 -5.31 -20.13 -1.73
C VAL A 167 -4.72 -21.41 -2.33
N ALA A 168 -5.09 -21.76 -3.56
CA ALA A 168 -4.54 -22.94 -4.25
C ALA A 168 -3.03 -22.83 -4.46
N LEU A 169 -2.52 -21.63 -4.78
CA LEU A 169 -1.08 -21.40 -4.90
C LEU A 169 -0.37 -21.59 -3.56
N LEU A 170 -0.91 -21.06 -2.47
CA LEU A 170 -0.34 -21.21 -1.12
C LEU A 170 -0.30 -22.68 -0.69
N GLU A 171 -1.39 -23.43 -0.89
CA GLU A 171 -1.43 -24.88 -0.61
C GLU A 171 -0.39 -25.64 -1.43
N SER A 172 -0.23 -25.29 -2.72
CA SER A 172 0.78 -25.93 -3.58
C SER A 172 2.22 -25.63 -3.14
N LEU A 173 2.47 -24.41 -2.64
CA LEU A 173 3.78 -24.00 -2.14
C LEU A 173 4.10 -24.68 -0.81
N GLU A 174 3.12 -24.76 0.10
CA GLU A 174 3.24 -25.47 1.36
C GLU A 174 3.56 -26.94 1.13
N GLN A 175 2.82 -27.60 0.23
CA GLN A 175 3.06 -29.00 -0.09
C GLN A 175 4.44 -29.23 -0.71
N ARG A 176 4.89 -28.31 -1.58
CA ARG A 176 6.24 -28.36 -2.15
C ARG A 176 7.31 -28.18 -1.08
N GLU A 177 7.11 -27.26 -0.13
CA GLU A 177 8.04 -27.07 0.98
C GLU A 177 8.12 -28.31 1.88
N LEU A 178 6.98 -28.93 2.20
CA LEU A 178 6.95 -30.16 3.00
C LEU A 178 7.66 -31.32 2.29
N ASN A 179 7.52 -31.44 0.97
CA ASN A 179 8.22 -32.46 0.19
C ASN A 179 9.74 -32.22 0.18
N LEU A 180 10.18 -30.96 -0.02
CA LEU A 180 11.60 -30.60 0.04
C LEU A 180 12.20 -30.86 1.43
N ARG A 181 11.48 -30.53 2.51
CA ARG A 181 11.92 -30.82 3.87
C ARG A 181 12.09 -32.32 4.11
N ARG A 182 11.15 -33.15 3.63
CA ARG A 182 11.25 -34.63 3.72
C ARG A 182 12.46 -35.16 2.94
N GLU A 183 12.69 -34.66 1.73
CA GLU A 183 13.85 -35.03 0.90
C GLU A 183 15.17 -34.64 1.58
N TRP A 184 15.25 -33.43 2.12
CA TRP A 184 16.43 -32.97 2.86
C TRP A 184 16.65 -33.79 4.13
N GLU A 185 15.59 -34.07 4.90
CA GLU A 185 15.70 -34.89 6.10
C GLU A 185 16.26 -36.27 5.75
N GLN A 186 15.73 -36.94 4.72
CA GLN A 186 16.24 -38.24 4.27
C GLN A 186 17.71 -38.17 3.81
N THR A 187 18.08 -37.10 3.10
CA THR A 187 19.43 -36.94 2.53
C THR A 187 20.50 -36.64 3.59
N PHE A 188 20.13 -35.91 4.63
CA PHE A 188 21.08 -35.39 5.62
C PHE A 188 21.00 -36.10 6.98
N ARG A 189 20.01 -36.97 7.24
CA ARG A 189 19.85 -37.69 8.52
C ARG A 189 21.15 -38.37 8.95
N ASP A 190 21.66 -39.28 8.14
CA ASP A 190 22.84 -40.09 8.49
C ASP A 190 24.08 -39.22 8.65
N GLY A 191 24.26 -38.24 7.76
CA GLY A 191 25.40 -37.32 7.81
C GLY A 191 25.37 -36.40 9.02
N VAL A 192 24.18 -35.96 9.46
CA VAL A 192 24.02 -35.19 10.69
C VAL A 192 24.27 -36.07 11.91
N GLU A 193 23.77 -37.30 11.95
CA GLU A 193 24.02 -38.22 13.06
C GLU A 193 25.52 -38.50 13.26
N GLU A 194 26.26 -38.79 12.17
CA GLU A 194 27.72 -38.94 12.19
C GLU A 194 28.43 -37.65 12.67
N LEU A 195 27.92 -36.49 12.26
CA LEU A 195 28.47 -35.19 12.65
C LEU A 195 28.19 -34.86 14.12
N ILE A 196 27.03 -35.26 14.66
CA ILE A 196 26.72 -35.14 16.09
C ILE A 196 27.66 -36.01 16.93
N GLU A 197 27.91 -37.26 16.50
CA GLU A 197 28.88 -38.14 17.16
C GLU A 197 30.27 -37.52 17.20
N LEU A 198 30.69 -36.87 16.11
CA LEU A 198 31.97 -36.15 16.05
C LEU A 198 31.98 -34.87 16.90
N TYR A 199 30.86 -34.18 17.05
CA TYR A 199 30.74 -32.94 17.84
C TYR A 199 30.71 -33.18 19.34
N CYS A 200 30.10 -34.30 19.77
CA CYS A 200 29.86 -34.61 21.18
C CYS A 200 30.72 -35.77 21.72
N GLY A 201 31.33 -36.59 20.85
CA GLY A 201 32.08 -37.79 21.23
C GLY A 201 33.51 -37.53 21.75
N PRO A 202 34.08 -38.45 22.56
CA PRO A 202 35.35 -38.24 23.29
C PRO A 202 36.63 -38.36 22.44
N GLY A 203 36.61 -38.11 21.13
CA GLY A 203 37.78 -38.34 20.27
C GLY A 203 37.78 -37.73 18.87
N GLY A 204 36.86 -36.81 18.56
CA GLY A 204 36.81 -36.16 17.25
C GLY A 204 38.06 -35.31 17.00
N ARG A 205 38.88 -35.68 16.00
CA ARG A 205 39.99 -34.82 15.55
C ARG A 205 39.41 -33.59 14.86
N LEU A 206 39.86 -32.39 15.24
CA LEU A 206 39.35 -31.12 14.68
C LEU A 206 39.34 -31.08 13.14
N GLN A 207 40.35 -31.68 12.49
CA GLN A 207 40.41 -31.80 11.02
C GLN A 207 39.27 -32.63 10.44
N GLN A 208 38.86 -33.72 11.10
CA GLN A 208 37.76 -34.58 10.65
C GLN A 208 36.41 -33.86 10.82
N ILE A 209 36.23 -33.17 11.96
CA ILE A 209 35.07 -32.33 12.24
C ILE A 209 34.95 -31.25 11.15
N GLN A 210 36.06 -30.58 10.80
CA GLN A 210 36.10 -29.54 9.77
C GLN A 210 35.77 -30.06 8.39
N ALA A 211 36.40 -31.17 7.97
CA ALA A 211 36.15 -31.77 6.66
C ALA A 211 34.67 -32.16 6.51
N LYS A 212 34.11 -32.85 7.51
CA LYS A 212 32.71 -33.31 7.46
C LYS A 212 31.70 -32.17 7.51
N THR A 213 31.95 -31.16 8.35
CA THR A 213 31.09 -29.97 8.45
C THR A 213 31.09 -29.16 7.15
N ALA A 214 32.26 -29.04 6.49
CA ALA A 214 32.38 -28.38 5.19
C ALA A 214 31.69 -29.19 4.08
N GLU A 215 31.84 -30.52 4.07
CA GLU A 215 31.20 -31.41 3.12
C GLU A 215 29.66 -31.31 3.20
N ILE A 216 29.11 -31.42 4.41
CA ILE A 216 27.65 -31.31 4.64
C ILE A 216 27.14 -29.91 4.27
N GLY A 217 27.89 -28.86 4.61
CA GLY A 217 27.55 -27.49 4.23
C GLY A 217 27.55 -27.27 2.72
N ALA A 218 28.55 -27.79 2.02
CA ALA A 218 28.65 -27.71 0.56
C ALA A 218 27.51 -28.48 -0.13
N LYS A 219 27.18 -29.67 0.37
CA LYS A 219 26.06 -30.49 -0.12
C LYS A 219 24.72 -29.78 0.11
N ALA A 220 24.50 -29.19 1.28
CA ALA A 220 23.29 -28.44 1.60
C ALA A 220 23.16 -27.18 0.72
N TRP A 221 24.26 -26.46 0.49
CA TRP A 221 24.27 -25.30 -0.41
C TRP A 221 23.92 -25.69 -1.85
N HIS A 222 24.48 -26.79 -2.37
CA HIS A 222 24.20 -27.24 -3.73
C HIS A 222 22.74 -27.69 -3.91
N MET A 223 22.15 -28.32 -2.89
CA MET A 223 20.81 -28.90 -2.98
C MET A 223 19.68 -27.89 -2.80
N GLY A 224 19.80 -26.95 -1.86
CA GLY A 224 18.74 -25.98 -1.58
C GLY A 224 19.24 -24.64 -1.04
N GLN A 225 20.51 -24.32 -1.33
CA GLN A 225 21.15 -23.06 -0.97
C GLN A 225 20.97 -22.73 0.52
N ILE A 226 20.65 -21.49 0.83
CA ILE A 226 20.47 -20.98 2.19
C ILE A 226 19.34 -21.72 2.93
N ALA A 227 18.24 -22.06 2.24
CA ALA A 227 17.09 -22.69 2.89
C ALA A 227 17.44 -24.09 3.43
N CYS A 228 18.13 -24.89 2.61
CA CYS A 228 18.59 -26.22 3.01
C CYS A 228 19.68 -26.14 4.09
N MET A 229 20.65 -25.23 3.97
CA MET A 229 21.67 -25.03 5.02
C MET A 229 21.05 -24.69 6.38
N ARG A 230 20.01 -23.84 6.42
CA ARG A 230 19.28 -23.51 7.65
C ARG A 230 18.54 -24.72 8.20
N PHE A 231 17.88 -25.48 7.33
CA PHE A 231 17.18 -26.70 7.72
C PHE A 231 18.15 -27.71 8.34
N VAL A 232 19.29 -27.95 7.71
CA VAL A 232 20.32 -28.85 8.23
C VAL A 232 20.93 -28.33 9.54
N HIS A 233 21.22 -27.03 9.65
CA HIS A 233 21.70 -26.44 10.91
C HIS A 233 20.69 -26.61 12.05
N GLN A 234 19.40 -26.41 11.76
CA GLN A 234 18.35 -26.63 12.73
C GLN A 234 18.27 -28.10 13.15
N MET A 235 18.38 -29.03 12.19
CA MET A 235 18.42 -30.47 12.48
C MET A 235 19.62 -30.86 13.34
N ILE A 236 20.81 -30.30 13.09
CA ILE A 236 22.00 -30.47 13.93
C ILE A 236 21.70 -29.99 15.35
N ARG A 237 21.19 -28.76 15.49
CA ARG A 237 20.90 -28.16 16.80
C ARG A 237 19.87 -28.97 17.59
N ASP A 238 18.79 -29.40 16.95
CA ASP A 238 17.73 -30.15 17.60
C ASP A 238 18.28 -31.50 18.12
N ARG A 239 19.11 -32.20 17.34
CA ARG A 239 19.78 -33.45 17.78
C ARG A 239 20.85 -33.24 18.86
N MET A 240 21.57 -32.11 18.84
CA MET A 240 22.50 -31.75 19.91
C MET A 240 21.78 -31.49 21.24
N CYS A 241 20.60 -30.83 21.19
CA CYS A 241 19.78 -30.60 22.38
C CYS A 241 19.30 -31.91 23.00
N ASP A 242 18.92 -32.89 22.18
CA ASP A 242 18.50 -34.21 22.65
C ASP A 242 19.62 -34.99 23.36
N GLN A 243 20.89 -34.79 22.98
CA GLN A 243 22.03 -35.49 23.59
C GLN A 243 22.53 -34.90 24.91
N ALA A 244 22.06 -33.71 25.31
CA ALA A 244 22.26 -33.05 26.62
C ALA A 244 23.65 -33.20 27.28
N GLN A 245 24.71 -33.41 26.51
CA GLN A 245 26.07 -33.65 27.02
C GLN A 245 26.83 -32.33 27.14
N LYS A 246 27.40 -32.10 28.33
CA LYS A 246 28.29 -30.97 28.61
C LYS A 246 29.58 -31.15 27.79
N GLY A 247 29.67 -30.48 26.65
CA GLY A 247 30.89 -30.46 25.82
C GLY A 247 30.68 -30.32 24.31
N CYS A 248 29.45 -30.43 23.81
CA CYS A 248 29.17 -30.29 22.39
C CYS A 248 29.38 -28.84 21.91
N VAL A 249 30.13 -28.65 20.82
CA VAL A 249 30.36 -27.33 20.20
C VAL A 249 29.71 -27.31 18.81
N ASP A 250 28.90 -26.28 18.54
CA ASP A 250 28.26 -26.08 17.23
C ASP A 250 29.26 -25.49 16.23
N TYR A 251 30.09 -26.36 15.64
CA TYR A 251 31.06 -25.97 14.61
C TYR A 251 30.39 -25.57 13.29
N ALA A 252 29.17 -26.06 13.01
CA ALA A 252 28.41 -25.69 11.83
C ALA A 252 28.03 -24.21 11.87
N ALA A 253 27.60 -23.71 13.04
CA ALA A 253 27.47 -22.27 13.23
C ALA A 253 28.80 -21.58 12.93
N LEU A 254 29.89 -21.96 13.59
CA LEU A 254 31.18 -21.26 13.48
C LEU A 254 31.73 -21.21 12.05
N TRP A 255 31.68 -22.32 11.31
CA TRP A 255 32.34 -22.45 10.02
C TRP A 255 31.45 -22.18 8.81
N TRP A 256 30.13 -22.20 8.97
CA TRP A 256 29.25 -21.70 7.92
C TRP A 256 29.05 -20.18 8.02
N ASP A 257 29.60 -19.53 9.05
CA ASP A 257 29.58 -18.08 9.17
C ASP A 257 30.28 -17.43 7.96
N GLY A 258 29.56 -16.57 7.23
CA GLY A 258 30.01 -15.99 5.96
C GLY A 258 29.40 -16.60 4.68
N ILE A 259 28.71 -17.75 4.73
CA ILE A 259 28.02 -18.33 3.57
C ILE A 259 26.62 -17.69 3.40
N GLY A 260 26.58 -16.47 2.85
CA GLY A 260 25.33 -15.71 2.70
C GLY A 260 24.68 -15.35 4.04
N THR A 261 23.43 -14.90 4.03
CA THR A 261 22.72 -14.46 5.25
C THR A 261 21.85 -15.58 5.83
N TRP A 262 22.41 -16.78 5.97
CA TRP A 262 21.63 -17.95 6.42
C TRP A 262 21.16 -17.85 7.88
N ARG A 263 21.94 -17.21 8.77
CA ARG A 263 21.54 -16.94 10.15
C ARG A 263 20.49 -15.83 10.29
N ARG A 264 20.46 -14.88 9.34
CA ARG A 264 19.56 -13.73 9.32
C ARG A 264 18.99 -13.59 7.92
N PRO A 265 17.94 -14.35 7.56
CA PRO A 265 17.29 -14.15 6.28
C PRO A 265 16.89 -12.67 6.18
N LYS A 266 17.14 -12.05 5.02
CA LYS A 266 16.40 -10.83 4.70
C LYS A 266 14.95 -11.26 4.71
N GLU A 267 14.17 -10.78 5.67
CA GLU A 267 12.73 -10.98 5.65
C GLU A 267 12.25 -10.64 4.24
N PRO A 268 11.47 -11.50 3.57
CA PRO A 268 10.82 -11.09 2.35
C PRO A 268 10.06 -9.83 2.72
N THR A 269 10.51 -8.70 2.17
CA THR A 269 10.07 -7.36 2.52
C THR A 269 8.56 -7.41 2.77
N ALA A 270 8.13 -7.09 3.99
CA ALA A 270 6.73 -7.07 4.40
C ALA A 270 5.81 -6.22 3.47
N ALA A 271 6.43 -5.51 2.51
CA ALA A 271 5.82 -4.92 1.33
C ALA A 271 4.90 -5.85 0.52
N LEU A 272 5.07 -7.19 0.54
CA LEU A 272 4.15 -8.10 -0.17
C LEU A 272 2.91 -8.52 0.65
N ILE A 273 2.98 -8.46 1.98
CA ILE A 273 1.84 -8.82 2.85
C ILE A 273 0.92 -7.61 3.07
N GLN A 274 1.46 -6.38 3.10
CA GLN A 274 0.62 -5.18 3.24
C GLN A 274 -0.20 -4.85 1.99
N THR A 275 0.14 -5.38 0.80
CA THR A 275 -0.70 -5.22 -0.39
C THR A 275 -1.92 -6.14 -0.42
N SER A 276 -1.98 -7.16 0.44
CA SER A 276 -3.13 -8.09 0.53
C SER A 276 -4.20 -7.62 1.52
N ASN A 277 -3.83 -6.84 2.55
CA ASN A 277 -4.78 -6.36 3.57
C ASN A 277 -5.19 -4.90 3.39
N ALA A 278 -4.68 -4.23 2.36
CA ALA A 278 -5.07 -2.88 2.00
C ALA A 278 -5.25 -2.77 0.48
N ARG A 279 -6.34 -3.35 -0.05
CA ARG A 279 -7.11 -2.88 -1.22
C ARG A 279 -8.36 -3.71 -1.44
#